data_AF-A0A0K1QAR9-F1
#
_entry.id   AF-A0A0K1QAR9-F1
#
_cell.length_a   1.000
_cell.length_b   1.000
_cell.length_c   1.000
_cell.angle_alpha   90.00
_cell.angle_beta   90.00
_cell.angle_gamma   90.00
#
_symmetry.space_group_name_H-M   'P 1'
#
loop_
_entity.id
_entity.type
_entity.pdbx_description
1 polymer ?
#
loop_
_entity_poly.entity_id
_entity_poly.type
_entity_poly.pdbx_seq_one_letter_code
_entity_poly.pdbx_strand_id
1 'polypeptide(L)'
;MALLMTAPASASSALELVRVARAHEVAHEEDTALRRYMEALSLDPTCDEAYLGLGALRTRRGDLREAERVYSLALEHVPELQQARRARAFVRHALGMRDQAVADLLAPTGQGTPETLRILAQWHGEDGQTPAQLAVWRRIAVLAAETNDSALAREAQLHVRALLVLVREADPAAWPADDRGDRRLFAALARRAGR
;
A
#
# COMPACT_ATOMS: atom_id res chain seq x y z
N MET A 1 40.01 -8.00 20.57
CA MET A 1 39.70 -9.23 19.81
C MET A 1 38.56 -8.92 18.86
N ALA A 2 38.87 -8.69 17.58
CA ALA A 2 37.87 -8.42 16.55
C ALA A 2 37.10 -9.71 16.23
N LEU A 3 35.78 -9.70 16.42
CA LEU A 3 34.88 -10.73 15.93
C LEU A 3 34.72 -10.55 14.41
N LEU A 4 35.46 -11.36 13.65
CA LEU A 4 35.21 -11.59 12.23
C LEU A 4 33.91 -12.39 12.11
N MET A 5 32.79 -11.72 11.88
CA MET A 5 31.59 -12.37 11.35
C MET A 5 31.86 -12.72 9.88
N THR A 6 32.42 -13.89 9.63
CA THR A 6 32.40 -14.48 8.29
C THR A 6 30.94 -14.83 8.00
N ALA A 7 30.29 -14.04 7.14
CA ALA A 7 29.03 -14.46 6.55
C ALA A 7 29.24 -15.86 5.94
N PRO A 8 28.43 -16.86 6.29
CA PRO A 8 28.70 -18.24 5.91
C PRO A 8 28.52 -18.35 4.39
N ALA A 9 29.31 -19.23 3.74
CA ALA A 9 29.26 -19.44 2.29
C ALA A 9 27.84 -19.72 1.74
N SER A 10 26.88 -20.12 2.58
CA SER A 10 25.47 -20.28 2.23
C SER A 10 24.77 -19.00 1.80
N ALA A 11 25.02 -17.85 2.45
CA ALA A 11 24.40 -16.57 2.08
C ALA A 11 24.88 -16.08 0.71
N SER A 12 26.18 -16.23 0.43
CA SER A 12 26.73 -15.97 -0.91
C SER A 12 26.14 -16.90 -1.96
N SER A 13 25.84 -18.15 -1.60
CA SER A 13 25.27 -19.13 -2.53
C SER A 13 23.78 -18.88 -2.81
N ALA A 14 23.01 -18.43 -1.80
CA ALA A 14 21.61 -18.04 -1.95
C ALA A 14 21.47 -16.80 -2.85
N LEU A 15 22.33 -15.79 -2.69
CA LEU A 15 22.31 -14.60 -3.55
C LEU A 15 22.68 -14.91 -5.01
N GLU A 16 23.58 -15.87 -5.26
CA GLU A 16 23.84 -16.34 -6.62
C GLU A 16 22.60 -17.02 -7.24
N LEU A 17 21.89 -17.85 -6.47
CA LEU A 17 20.62 -18.44 -6.94
C LEU A 17 19.56 -17.37 -7.22
N VAL A 18 19.50 -16.29 -6.43
CA VAL A 18 18.64 -15.12 -6.70
C VAL A 18 19.02 -14.44 -8.03
N ARG A 19 20.32 -14.27 -8.31
CA ARG A 19 20.79 -13.70 -9.59
C ARG A 19 20.39 -14.58 -10.76
N VAL A 20 20.59 -15.89 -10.65
CA VAL A 20 20.18 -16.87 -11.66
C VAL A 20 18.66 -16.83 -11.86
N ALA A 21 17.87 -16.76 -10.78
CA ALA A 21 16.42 -16.64 -10.85
C ALA A 21 15.99 -15.40 -11.66
N ARG A 22 16.56 -14.22 -11.35
CA ARG A 22 16.29 -12.97 -12.08
C ARG A 22 16.67 -13.06 -13.56
N ALA A 23 17.78 -13.72 -13.90
CA ALA A 23 18.17 -13.93 -15.29
C ALA A 23 17.13 -14.78 -16.05
N HIS A 24 16.59 -15.83 -15.42
CA HIS A 24 15.51 -16.63 -15.99
C HIS A 24 14.18 -15.85 -16.11
N GLU A 25 13.87 -14.93 -15.19
CA GLU A 25 12.72 -14.03 -15.36
C GLU A 25 12.84 -13.18 -16.62
N VAL A 26 14.03 -12.61 -16.88
CA VAL A 26 14.31 -11.82 -18.09
C VAL A 26 14.22 -12.69 -19.36
N ALA A 27 14.59 -13.97 -19.26
CA ALA A 27 14.44 -14.94 -20.33
C ALA A 27 12.99 -15.46 -20.49
N HIS A 28 12.03 -14.99 -19.69
CA HIS A 28 10.66 -15.50 -19.63
C HIS A 28 10.53 -16.98 -19.23
N GLU A 29 11.54 -17.53 -18.56
CA GLU A 29 11.58 -18.90 -18.05
C GLU A 29 11.11 -18.98 -16.60
N GLU A 30 9.87 -18.56 -16.36
CA GLU A 30 9.34 -18.31 -15.01
C GLU A 30 9.36 -19.53 -14.08
N ASP A 31 9.11 -20.74 -14.59
CA ASP A 31 9.16 -21.96 -13.78
C ASP A 31 10.58 -22.25 -13.27
N THR A 32 11.61 -21.94 -14.07
CA THR A 32 13.00 -22.06 -13.64
C THR A 32 13.34 -21.00 -12.61
N ALA A 33 12.90 -19.75 -12.81
CA ALA A 33 13.09 -18.69 -11.84
C ALA A 33 12.46 -19.04 -10.47
N LEU A 34 11.23 -19.55 -10.44
CA LEU A 34 10.57 -20.03 -9.22
C LEU A 34 11.41 -21.07 -8.47
N ARG A 35 11.93 -22.08 -9.18
CA ARG A 35 12.78 -23.12 -8.57
C ARG A 35 14.04 -22.53 -7.96
N ARG A 36 14.71 -21.61 -8.66
CA ARG A 36 15.93 -20.96 -8.18
C ARG A 36 15.69 -20.12 -6.93
N TYR A 37 14.58 -19.40 -6.85
CA TYR A 37 14.21 -18.70 -5.62
C TYR A 37 13.92 -19.66 -4.45
N MET A 38 13.21 -20.75 -4.70
CA MET A 38 12.94 -21.76 -3.66
C MET A 38 14.22 -22.44 -3.16
N GLU A 39 15.17 -22.71 -4.06
CA GLU A 39 16.49 -23.22 -3.69
C GLU A 39 17.28 -22.19 -2.87
N ALA A 40 17.24 -20.91 -3.25
CA ALA A 40 17.86 -19.84 -2.47
C ALA A 40 17.33 -19.80 -1.03
N LEU A 41 16.00 -19.89 -0.87
CA LEU A 41 15.34 -19.93 0.44
C LEU A 41 15.60 -21.23 1.22
N SER A 42 15.92 -22.32 0.53
CA SER A 42 16.34 -23.58 1.18
C SER A 42 17.77 -23.50 1.72
N LEU A 43 18.64 -22.72 1.07
CA LEU A 43 20.01 -22.46 1.54
C LEU A 43 20.06 -21.40 2.64
N ASP A 44 19.23 -20.36 2.51
CA ASP A 44 19.12 -19.25 3.44
C ASP A 44 17.65 -18.82 3.59
N PRO A 45 16.96 -19.31 4.65
CA PRO A 45 15.58 -18.94 4.94
C PRO A 45 15.38 -17.48 5.32
N THR A 46 16.45 -16.68 5.45
CA THR A 46 16.42 -15.24 5.75
C THR A 46 16.79 -14.36 4.55
N CYS A 47 16.92 -14.96 3.36
CA CYS A 47 17.24 -14.21 2.14
C CYS A 47 16.05 -13.36 1.65
N ASP A 48 16.02 -12.09 2.08
CA ASP A 48 14.99 -11.11 1.72
C ASP A 48 14.75 -11.00 0.21
N GLU A 49 15.83 -10.95 -0.57
CA GLU A 49 15.76 -10.82 -2.03
C GLU A 49 15.07 -12.01 -2.68
N ALA A 50 15.23 -13.21 -2.12
CA ALA A 50 14.61 -14.42 -2.63
C ALA A 50 13.11 -14.45 -2.34
N TYR A 51 12.68 -14.06 -1.13
CA TYR A 51 11.26 -13.91 -0.81
C TYR A 51 10.58 -12.84 -1.67
N LEU A 52 11.21 -11.68 -1.82
CA LEU A 52 10.65 -10.58 -2.61
C LEU A 52 10.53 -10.97 -4.09
N GLY A 53 11.55 -11.63 -4.65
CA GLY A 53 11.52 -12.15 -6.02
C GLY A 53 10.43 -13.21 -6.22
N LEU A 54 10.41 -14.23 -5.36
CA LEU A 54 9.43 -15.32 -5.41
C LEU A 54 7.99 -14.79 -5.32
N GLY A 55 7.72 -13.92 -4.34
CA GLY A 55 6.39 -13.34 -4.15
C GLY A 55 5.97 -12.44 -5.31
N ALA A 56 6.90 -11.66 -5.88
CA ALA A 56 6.62 -10.79 -7.00
C ALA A 56 6.30 -11.59 -8.27
N LEU A 57 7.07 -12.64 -8.55
CA LEU A 57 6.85 -13.53 -9.69
C LEU A 57 5.49 -14.25 -9.56
N ARG A 58 5.16 -14.77 -8.38
CA ARG A 58 3.83 -15.37 -8.11
C ARG A 58 2.70 -14.36 -8.31
N THR A 59 2.89 -13.12 -7.86
CA THR A 59 1.91 -12.05 -8.06
C THR A 59 1.67 -11.76 -9.54
N ARG A 60 2.74 -11.64 -10.34
CA ARG A 60 2.63 -11.41 -11.80
C ARG A 60 1.93 -12.56 -12.54
N ARG A 61 2.11 -13.79 -12.08
CA ARG A 61 1.40 -14.98 -12.61
C ARG A 61 -0.07 -15.06 -12.21
N GLY A 62 -0.53 -14.19 -11.31
CA GLY A 62 -1.89 -14.26 -10.76
C GLY A 62 -2.06 -15.32 -9.65
N ASP A 63 -0.97 -15.93 -9.19
CA ASP A 63 -0.95 -16.90 -8.08
C ASP A 63 -1.08 -16.17 -6.73
N LEU A 64 -2.09 -15.31 -6.57
CA LEU A 64 -2.19 -14.36 -5.46
C LEU A 64 -2.19 -15.02 -4.08
N ARG A 65 -2.84 -16.19 -3.93
CA ARG A 65 -2.82 -16.94 -2.66
C ARG A 65 -1.44 -17.49 -2.32
N GLU A 66 -0.68 -17.93 -3.32
CA GLU A 66 0.70 -18.38 -3.14
C GLU A 66 1.61 -17.21 -2.78
N ALA A 67 1.45 -16.08 -3.48
CA ALA A 67 2.19 -14.85 -3.19
C ALA A 67 1.94 -14.36 -1.75
N GLU A 68 0.69 -14.38 -1.29
CA GLU A 68 0.34 -14.03 0.10
C GLU A 68 1.09 -14.91 1.10
N ARG A 69 1.14 -16.23 0.85
CA ARG A 69 1.86 -17.17 1.71
C ARG A 69 3.36 -16.92 1.70
N VAL A 70 3.95 -16.68 0.53
CA VAL A 70 5.38 -16.38 0.39
C VAL A 70 5.73 -15.13 1.19
N TYR A 71 4.95 -14.05 1.08
CA TYR A 71 5.20 -12.84 1.87
C TYR A 71 4.91 -13.02 3.35
N SER A 72 3.96 -13.89 3.72
CA SER A 72 3.74 -14.25 5.13
C SER A 72 4.94 -14.99 5.72
N LEU A 73 5.47 -15.99 5.02
CA LEU A 73 6.71 -16.67 5.42
C LEU A 73 7.89 -15.69 5.48
N ALA A 74 8.00 -14.78 4.52
CA ALA A 74 9.04 -13.75 4.53
C ALA A 74 9.03 -12.93 5.83
N LEU A 75 7.84 -12.59 6.34
CA LEU A 75 7.66 -11.83 7.58
C LEU A 75 7.77 -12.68 8.85
N GLU A 76 7.64 -14.01 8.75
CA GLU A 76 7.96 -14.92 9.85
C GLU A 76 9.49 -15.03 10.03
N HIS A 77 10.23 -15.11 8.93
CA HIS A 77 11.68 -15.21 8.94
C HIS A 77 12.39 -13.86 9.12
N VAL A 78 11.85 -12.81 8.51
CA VAL A 78 12.39 -11.44 8.56
C VAL A 78 11.26 -10.45 8.87
N PRO A 79 10.89 -10.31 10.16
CA PRO A 79 9.76 -9.49 10.59
C PRO A 79 9.83 -8.01 10.19
N GLU A 80 11.03 -7.47 10.03
CA GLU A 80 11.27 -6.07 9.68
C GLU A 80 11.31 -5.82 8.16
N LEU A 81 10.99 -6.82 7.33
CA LEU A 81 10.98 -6.69 5.87
C LEU A 81 9.77 -5.87 5.39
N GLN A 82 9.87 -4.55 5.51
CA GLN A 82 8.83 -3.58 5.17
C GLN A 82 8.29 -3.75 3.75
N GLN A 83 9.16 -4.10 2.81
CA GLN A 83 8.82 -4.33 1.40
C GLN A 83 7.89 -5.54 1.24
N ALA A 84 8.15 -6.64 1.95
CA ALA A 84 7.29 -7.82 1.93
C ALA A 84 5.93 -7.53 2.58
N ARG A 85 5.91 -6.76 3.68
CA ARG A 85 4.65 -6.34 4.31
C ARG A 85 3.79 -5.49 3.37
N ARG A 86 4.39 -4.52 2.69
CA ARG A 86 3.69 -3.70 1.68
C ARG A 86 3.21 -4.55 0.50
N ALA A 87 4.06 -5.44 -0.03
CA ALA A 87 3.69 -6.31 -1.14
C ALA A 87 2.53 -7.25 -0.75
N ARG A 88 2.56 -7.83 0.46
CA ARG A 88 1.46 -8.62 1.02
C ARG A 88 0.17 -7.81 1.13
N ALA A 89 0.26 -6.54 1.53
CA ALA A 89 -0.91 -5.68 1.59
C ALA A 89 -1.60 -5.54 0.22
N PHE A 90 -0.84 -5.30 -0.85
CA PHE A 90 -1.40 -5.23 -2.21
C PHE A 90 -2.00 -6.56 -2.65
N VAL A 91 -1.33 -7.68 -2.39
CA VAL A 91 -1.84 -9.02 -2.71
C VAL A 91 -3.13 -9.31 -1.94
N ARG A 92 -3.18 -9.00 -0.65
CA ARG A 92 -4.37 -9.16 0.20
C ARG A 92 -5.51 -8.27 -0.26
N HIS A 93 -5.23 -7.03 -0.67
CA HIS A 93 -6.24 -6.15 -1.26
C HIS A 93 -6.84 -6.76 -2.55
N ALA A 94 -5.99 -7.27 -3.45
CA ALA A 94 -6.42 -7.95 -4.67
C ALA A 94 -7.22 -9.25 -4.38
N LEU A 95 -6.94 -9.92 -3.26
CA LEU A 95 -7.71 -11.08 -2.78
C LEU A 95 -9.01 -10.70 -2.04
N GLY A 96 -9.31 -9.40 -1.88
CA GLY A 96 -10.47 -8.91 -1.13
C GLY A 96 -10.31 -8.94 0.40
N MET A 97 -9.12 -9.27 0.90
CA MET A 97 -8.79 -9.32 2.33
C MET A 97 -8.47 -7.91 2.88
N ARG A 98 -9.45 -7.01 2.81
CA ARG A 98 -9.26 -5.57 3.02
C ARG A 98 -8.69 -5.23 4.39
N ASP A 99 -9.27 -5.76 5.47
CA ASP A 99 -8.82 -5.43 6.83
C ASP A 99 -7.37 -5.82 7.08
N GLN A 100 -6.95 -6.99 6.55
CA GLN A 100 -5.59 -7.47 6.66
C GLN A 100 -4.61 -6.63 5.81
N ALA A 101 -5.05 -6.17 4.64
CA ALA A 101 -4.25 -5.27 3.80
C ALA A 101 -4.04 -3.91 4.47
N VAL A 102 -5.08 -3.34 5.10
CA VAL A 102 -4.95 -2.09 5.88
C VAL A 102 -4.03 -2.30 7.08
N ALA A 103 -4.18 -3.40 7.80
CA ALA A 103 -3.30 -3.74 8.92
C ALA A 103 -1.83 -3.81 8.49
N ASP A 104 -1.52 -4.45 7.36
CA ASP A 104 -0.16 -4.53 6.84
C ASP A 104 0.42 -3.16 6.47
N LEU A 105 -0.37 -2.25 5.90
CA LEU A 105 0.08 -0.88 5.57
C LEU A 105 0.34 -0.01 6.81
N LEU A 106 -0.32 -0.30 7.93
CA LEU A 106 -0.24 0.50 9.15
C LEU A 106 0.67 -0.12 10.23
N ALA A 107 0.97 -1.42 10.17
CA ALA A 107 1.61 -2.17 11.27
C ALA A 107 2.87 -1.55 11.91
N PRO A 108 3.80 -0.90 11.17
CA PRO A 108 5.04 -0.40 11.78
C PRO A 108 4.82 0.66 12.86
N THR A 109 3.74 1.43 12.78
CA THR A 109 3.46 2.55 13.70
C THR A 109 2.00 2.65 14.13
N GLY A 110 1.09 1.93 13.47
CA GLY A 110 -0.36 2.16 13.49
C GLY A 110 -0.79 3.49 12.82
N GLN A 111 0.16 4.40 12.61
CA GLN A 111 -0.06 5.76 12.13
C GLN A 111 -0.08 5.86 10.60
N GLY A 112 0.66 4.98 9.93
CA GLY A 112 0.90 5.07 8.49
C GLY A 112 1.82 6.24 8.13
N THR A 113 2.39 6.18 6.93
CA THR A 113 3.16 7.28 6.34
C THR A 113 2.28 7.99 5.30
N PRO A 114 2.63 9.22 4.85
CA PRO A 114 1.91 9.86 3.75
C PRO A 114 1.78 8.96 2.51
N GLU A 115 2.79 8.13 2.25
CA GLU A 115 2.73 7.14 1.17
C GLU A 115 1.68 6.06 1.40
N THR A 116 1.68 5.40 2.57
CA THR A 116 0.70 4.33 2.84
C THR A 116 -0.72 4.86 2.98
N LEU A 117 -0.89 6.07 3.50
CA LEU A 117 -2.19 6.73 3.59
C LEU A 117 -2.74 7.11 2.21
N ARG A 118 -1.90 7.51 1.25
CA ARG A 118 -2.37 7.72 -0.14
C ARG A 118 -2.91 6.44 -0.76
N ILE A 119 -2.23 5.30 -0.53
CA ILE A 119 -2.70 3.99 -1.01
C ILE A 119 -4.07 3.66 -0.40
N LEU A 120 -4.23 3.85 0.91
CA LEU A 120 -5.53 3.64 1.57
C LEU A 120 -6.62 4.56 1.02
N ALA A 121 -6.32 5.84 0.81
CA ALA A 121 -7.27 6.79 0.24
C ALA A 121 -7.65 6.42 -1.20
N GLN A 122 -6.71 5.88 -1.98
CA GLN A 122 -6.99 5.38 -3.32
C GLN A 122 -7.95 4.18 -3.25
N TRP A 123 -7.64 3.16 -2.45
CA TRP A 123 -8.49 1.97 -2.30
C TRP A 123 -9.91 2.31 -1.84
N HIS A 124 -10.05 3.17 -0.82
CA HIS A 124 -11.38 3.64 -0.40
C HIS A 124 -12.13 4.39 -1.51
N GLY A 125 -11.42 5.11 -2.38
CA GLY A 125 -12.01 5.78 -3.54
C GLY A 125 -12.51 4.79 -4.59
N GLU A 126 -11.68 3.80 -4.95
CA GLU A 126 -12.04 2.71 -5.88
C GLU A 126 -13.25 1.91 -5.36
N ASP A 127 -13.35 1.78 -4.04
CA ASP A 127 -14.44 1.10 -3.35
C ASP A 127 -15.71 1.94 -3.16
N GLY A 128 -15.70 3.21 -3.58
CA GLY A 128 -16.80 4.15 -3.37
C GLY A 128 -17.04 4.52 -1.89
N GLN A 129 -16.09 4.23 -1.00
CA GLN A 129 -16.17 4.51 0.43
C GLN A 129 -15.74 5.95 0.72
N THR A 130 -16.49 6.92 0.17
CA THR A 130 -16.18 8.36 0.28
C THR A 130 -15.95 8.84 1.72
N PRO A 131 -16.73 8.40 2.74
CA PRO A 131 -16.47 8.82 4.13
C PRO A 131 -15.12 8.30 4.67
N ALA A 132 -14.73 7.06 4.36
CA ALA A 132 -13.46 6.49 4.77
C ALA A 132 -12.30 7.17 4.02
N GLN A 133 -12.46 7.41 2.72
CA GLN A 133 -11.50 8.17 1.92
C GLN A 133 -11.26 9.58 2.48
N LEU A 134 -12.32 10.29 2.86
CA LEU A 134 -12.23 11.61 3.50
C LEU A 134 -11.49 11.54 4.84
N ALA A 135 -11.77 10.53 5.67
CA ALA A 135 -11.09 10.34 6.95
C ALA A 135 -9.58 10.16 6.76
N VAL A 136 -9.16 9.39 5.75
CA VAL A 136 -7.73 9.20 5.42
C VAL A 136 -7.08 10.51 4.97
N TRP A 137 -7.72 11.29 4.09
CA TRP A 137 -7.16 12.58 3.66
C TRP A 137 -7.07 13.62 4.79
N ARG A 138 -8.00 13.59 5.75
CA ARG A 138 -7.89 14.41 6.98
C ARG A 138 -6.68 14.02 7.81
N ARG A 139 -6.39 12.73 7.92
CA ARG A 139 -5.19 12.24 8.61
C ARG A 139 -3.91 12.71 7.92
N ILE A 140 -3.87 12.68 6.58
CA ILE A 140 -2.73 13.23 5.81
C ILE A 140 -2.56 14.74 6.08
N ALA A 141 -3.66 15.50 6.16
CA ALA A 141 -3.61 16.93 6.46
C ALA A 141 -3.02 17.21 7.86
N VAL A 142 -3.35 16.39 8.86
CA VAL A 142 -2.76 16.48 10.22
C VAL A 142 -1.26 16.21 10.16
N LEU A 143 -0.84 15.13 9.51
CA LEU A 143 0.59 14.80 9.35
C LEU A 143 1.36 15.93 8.64
N ALA A 144 0.77 16.52 7.60
CA ALA A 144 1.39 17.64 6.88
C ALA A 144 1.60 18.87 7.77
N ALA A 145 0.69 19.14 8.70
CA ALA A 145 0.84 20.22 9.66
C ALA A 145 1.94 19.92 10.69
N GLU A 146 2.01 18.67 11.17
CA GLU A 146 3.05 18.22 12.10
C GLU A 146 4.46 18.26 11.49
N THR A 147 4.60 17.90 10.22
CA THR A 147 5.88 17.91 9.50
C THR A 147 6.18 19.24 8.80
N ASN A 148 5.27 20.23 8.90
CA ASN A 148 5.34 21.52 8.22
C ASN A 148 5.52 21.40 6.68
N ASP A 149 4.98 20.34 6.08
CA ASP A 149 5.03 20.08 4.64
C ASP A 149 3.88 20.81 3.91
N SER A 150 4.20 22.00 3.40
CA SER A 150 3.21 22.83 2.71
C SER A 150 2.67 22.21 1.42
N ALA A 151 3.43 21.35 0.75
CA ALA A 151 2.99 20.70 -0.49
C ALA A 151 1.97 19.60 -0.18
N LEU A 152 2.29 18.76 0.81
CA LEU A 152 1.38 17.73 1.30
C LEU A 152 0.10 18.34 1.89
N ALA A 153 0.22 19.47 2.60
CA ALA A 153 -0.94 20.17 3.15
C ALA A 153 -1.89 20.66 2.04
N ARG A 154 -1.36 21.24 0.95
CA ARG A 154 -2.17 21.69 -0.20
C ARG A 154 -2.88 20.53 -0.88
N GLU A 155 -2.17 19.43 -1.12
CA GLU A 155 -2.72 18.20 -1.69
C GLU A 155 -3.88 17.67 -0.83
N ALA A 156 -3.65 17.48 0.47
CA ALA A 156 -4.64 16.95 1.38
C ALA A 156 -5.87 17.86 1.49
N GLN A 157 -5.69 19.18 1.55
CA GLN A 157 -6.80 20.14 1.58
C GLN A 157 -7.65 20.09 0.31
N LEU A 158 -7.03 19.92 -0.86
CA LEU A 158 -7.76 19.80 -2.13
C LEU A 158 -8.67 18.57 -2.11
N HIS A 159 -8.14 17.41 -1.71
CA HIS A 159 -8.93 16.19 -1.60
C HIS A 159 -10.03 16.27 -0.54
N VAL A 160 -9.72 16.81 0.65
CA VAL A 160 -10.72 17.02 1.71
C VAL A 160 -11.89 17.88 1.21
N ARG A 161 -11.61 19.00 0.53
CA ARG A 161 -12.66 19.87 0.00
C ARG A 161 -13.50 19.18 -1.06
N ALA A 162 -12.87 18.45 -1.98
CA ALA A 162 -13.59 17.71 -3.03
C ALA A 162 -14.51 16.63 -2.42
N LEU A 163 -14.00 15.85 -1.47
CA LEU A 163 -14.74 14.76 -0.84
C LEU A 163 -15.86 15.25 0.08
N LEU A 164 -15.70 16.42 0.72
CA LEU A 164 -16.75 17.04 1.52
C LEU A 164 -17.99 17.40 0.70
N VAL A 165 -17.82 17.83 -0.55
CA VAL A 165 -18.96 18.10 -1.45
C VAL A 165 -19.74 16.81 -1.68
N LEU A 166 -19.03 15.71 -1.99
CA LEU A 166 -19.63 14.40 -2.25
C LEU A 166 -20.34 13.80 -1.01
N VAL A 167 -19.73 13.91 0.17
CA VAL A 167 -20.36 13.44 1.42
C VAL A 167 -21.60 14.27 1.76
N ARG A 168 -21.58 15.60 1.51
CA ARG A 168 -22.72 16.48 1.73
C ARG A 168 -23.89 16.18 0.79
N GLU A 169 -23.62 15.77 -0.44
CA GLU A 169 -24.67 15.33 -1.38
C GLU A 169 -25.30 13.99 -0.97
N ALA A 170 -24.53 13.12 -0.31
CA ALA A 170 -25.00 11.82 0.18
C ALA A 170 -25.85 11.91 1.46
N ASP A 171 -25.75 12.99 2.25
CA ASP A 171 -26.61 13.26 3.41
C ASP A 171 -27.07 14.73 3.46
N PRO A 172 -28.17 15.07 2.77
CA PRO A 172 -28.70 16.43 2.70
C PRO A 172 -29.21 16.99 4.06
N ALA A 173 -29.43 16.13 5.06
CA ALA A 173 -29.98 16.50 6.35
C ALA A 173 -28.90 16.98 7.35
N ALA A 174 -27.61 16.73 7.05
CA ALA A 174 -26.48 17.08 7.92
C ALA A 174 -26.08 18.57 7.90
N TRP A 175 -26.92 19.47 7.39
CA TRP A 175 -26.61 20.90 7.24
C TRP A 175 -26.86 21.72 8.53
N PRO A 176 -25.84 22.32 9.18
CA PRO A 176 -26.08 23.42 10.12
C PRO A 176 -26.39 24.69 9.31
N ALA A 177 -27.60 25.23 9.48
CA ALA A 177 -28.25 26.28 8.67
C ALA A 177 -27.55 27.64 8.54
N ASP A 178 -26.25 27.77 8.82
CA ASP A 178 -25.51 29.03 8.66
C ASP A 178 -24.13 28.82 8.04
N ASP A 179 -24.08 28.87 6.71
CA ASP A 179 -22.94 29.50 6.05
C ASP A 179 -23.43 30.29 4.83
N ARG A 180 -23.15 31.60 4.83
CA ARG A 180 -23.73 32.58 3.89
C ARG A 180 -23.23 32.40 2.45
N GLY A 181 -22.26 31.51 2.24
CA GLY A 181 -21.75 31.10 0.93
C GLY A 181 -22.74 30.25 0.13
N ASP A 182 -23.50 29.37 0.78
CA ASP A 182 -24.30 28.36 0.07
C ASP A 182 -25.58 28.95 -0.55
N ARG A 183 -26.17 29.99 0.04
CA ARG A 183 -27.31 30.71 -0.57
C ARG A 183 -26.97 31.25 -1.96
N ARG A 184 -25.72 31.67 -2.19
CA ARG A 184 -25.27 32.18 -3.49
C ARG A 184 -25.07 31.05 -4.51
N LEU A 185 -24.57 29.89 -4.05
CA LEU A 185 -24.37 28.70 -4.89
C LEU A 185 -25.72 28.11 -5.32
N PHE A 186 -26.67 27.95 -4.39
CA PHE A 186 -28.02 27.46 -4.70
C PHE A 186 -28.80 28.45 -5.58
N ALA A 187 -28.66 29.76 -5.36
CA ALA A 187 -29.26 30.77 -6.24
C ALA A 187 -28.63 30.79 -7.65
N ALA A 188 -27.37 30.35 -7.81
CA ALA A 188 -26.74 30.22 -9.12
C ALA A 188 -27.21 28.95 -9.86
N LEU A 189 -27.39 27.84 -9.13
CA LEU A 189 -27.89 26.57 -9.69
C LEU A 189 -29.37 26.65 -10.06
N ALA A 190 -30.22 27.27 -9.23
CA ALA A 190 -31.64 27.47 -9.53
C ALA A 190 -31.87 28.33 -10.79
N ARG A 191 -30.98 29.31 -11.07
CA ARG A 191 -31.03 30.12 -12.29
C ARG A 191 -30.62 29.37 -13.56
N ARG A 192 -29.91 28.25 -13.42
CA ARG A 192 -29.47 27.40 -14.54
C ARG A 192 -30.46 26.28 -14.87
N ALA A 193 -31.28 25.87 -13.91
CA ALA A 193 -32.34 24.87 -14.09
C ALA A 193 -33.67 25.46 -14.60
N GLY A 194 -33.79 26.80 -14.65
CA GLY A 194 -34.98 27.52 -15.13
C GLY A 194 -34.88 28.08 -16.55
N ARG A 195 -34.04 27.51 -17.42
CA ARG A 195 -34.00 27.81 -18.85
C ARG A 195 -34.06 26.51 -19.66
#